data_AF-A0A5G2QSY5-F1
#
_entry.id   AF-A0A5G2QSY5-F1
#
_cell.length_a   1.000
_cell.length_b   1.000
_cell.length_c   1.000
_cell.angle_alpha   90.00
_cell.angle_beta   90.00
_cell.angle_gamma   90.00
#
_symmetry.space_group_name_H-M   'P 1'
#
loop_
_entity.id
_entity.type
_entity.pdbx_description
1 polymer ?
#
loop_
_entity_poly.entity_id
_entity_poly.type
_entity_poly.pdbx_seq_one_letter_code
_entity_poly.pdbx_strand_id
1 'polypeptide(L)'
;MLAGVNTRLEDLITVITQTESHRQRLLQEAAASWHTWATKVQKMKAVYHTLNLCNIDVTQQCIIAEIWFPVADAVRIKRALEQGMELSGSSMVPIMTAVQSKTAPPTFNRTNKFTAGFQNIVDAYGVGSYREMNPAPYTIITFPFLFAVMFGDCGHGTVMLLAALWMVLNERRLLSQKTNNEIWNTFFHGRYLILLMGIFSIYTGLIYNDCFSKSFNIFGSSWSVQPMFRNGTWNTQVIGTNPYLQLDPAIPGVYSGNPYPFGIDPIWNLASNKLTFLNSYKMKMSVILGIVQMVFGVILSLFNHIFFRDTLSIMLQFVPEVIFILCLFGYLVFMIIFKWCSFDASVSRRAPSILIHFINMFLFNYNDPSNAPLYKHQQEVQSFFVIMALISVPWMLLIKPFILRANHLKSQMQASRIQEEATEDIEAVNSSASVSSGRRASAGAHGAHDDHEEEGG
;
A
#
# COMPACT_ATOMS: atom_id res chain seq x y z
N MET A 1 -57.37 63.87 0.13
CA MET A 1 -55.98 63.37 0.08
C MET A 1 -55.89 61.87 0.38
N LEU A 2 -56.46 61.35 1.48
CA LEU A 2 -56.41 59.92 1.84
C LEU A 2 -56.91 58.95 0.75
N ALA A 3 -58.06 59.25 0.10
CA ALA A 3 -58.60 58.39 -0.96
C ALA A 3 -57.64 58.24 -2.16
N GLY A 4 -56.92 59.30 -2.53
CA GLY A 4 -55.93 59.25 -3.62
C GLY A 4 -54.61 58.57 -3.25
N VAL A 5 -54.32 58.41 -1.96
CA VAL A 5 -53.19 57.60 -1.48
C VAL A 5 -53.57 56.12 -1.50
N ASN A 6 -54.81 55.77 -1.12
CA ASN A 6 -55.30 54.40 -1.17
C ASN A 6 -55.39 53.85 -2.60
N THR A 7 -55.84 54.65 -3.58
CA THR A 7 -55.84 54.21 -4.99
C THR A 7 -54.42 53.97 -5.51
N ARG A 8 -53.46 54.85 -5.19
CA ARG A 8 -52.04 54.62 -5.52
C ARG A 8 -51.46 53.39 -4.82
N LEU A 9 -51.91 53.10 -3.60
CA LEU A 9 -51.51 51.90 -2.87
C LEU A 9 -52.06 50.63 -3.54
N GLU A 10 -53.31 50.62 -3.97
CA GLU A 10 -53.91 49.52 -4.74
C GLU A 10 -53.21 49.30 -6.09
N ASP A 11 -52.88 50.39 -6.80
CA ASP A 11 -52.09 50.34 -8.04
C ASP A 11 -50.67 49.76 -7.78
N LEU A 12 -50.03 50.16 -6.68
CA LEU A 12 -48.73 49.61 -6.29
C LEU A 12 -48.83 48.11 -5.96
N ILE A 13 -49.85 47.68 -5.22
CA ILE A 13 -50.07 46.28 -4.87
C ILE A 13 -50.32 45.43 -6.12
N THR A 14 -51.10 45.93 -7.07
CA THR A 14 -51.35 45.22 -8.34
C THR A 14 -50.08 45.09 -9.17
N VAL A 15 -49.27 46.16 -9.27
CA VAL A 15 -47.98 46.12 -9.97
C VAL A 15 -47.00 45.15 -9.29
N ILE A 16 -46.92 45.16 -7.95
CA ILE A 16 -46.07 44.23 -7.19
C ILE A 16 -46.50 42.78 -7.47
N THR A 17 -47.81 42.50 -7.38
CA THR A 17 -48.34 41.14 -7.59
C THR A 17 -48.07 40.64 -9.02
N GLN A 18 -48.25 41.51 -10.02
CA GLN A 18 -47.94 41.18 -11.42
C GLN A 18 -46.45 40.92 -11.60
N THR A 19 -45.59 41.76 -11.03
CA THR A 19 -44.13 41.61 -11.10
C THR A 19 -43.66 40.33 -10.44
N GLU A 20 -44.19 39.98 -9.27
CA GLU A 20 -43.89 38.73 -8.59
C GLU A 20 -44.34 37.52 -9.39
N SER A 21 -45.56 37.55 -9.94
CA SER A 21 -46.06 36.46 -10.77
C SER A 21 -45.24 36.25 -12.04
N HIS A 22 -44.81 37.35 -12.67
CA HIS A 22 -43.94 37.31 -13.84
C HIS A 22 -42.55 36.77 -13.49
N ARG A 23 -41.94 37.26 -12.40
CA ARG A 23 -40.69 36.75 -11.87
C ARG A 23 -40.77 35.25 -11.57
N GLN A 24 -41.85 34.78 -10.95
CA GLN A 24 -42.01 33.38 -10.60
C GLN A 24 -42.16 32.47 -11.83
N ARG A 25 -42.88 32.92 -12.86
CA ARG A 25 -42.95 32.21 -14.15
C ARG A 25 -41.58 32.11 -14.81
N LEU A 26 -40.87 33.23 -14.92
CA LEU A 26 -39.50 33.25 -15.48
C LEU A 26 -38.54 32.36 -14.69
N LEU A 27 -38.61 32.38 -13.36
CA LEU A 27 -37.78 31.52 -12.52
C LEU A 27 -38.14 30.05 -12.67
N GLN A 28 -39.41 29.68 -12.87
CA GLN A 28 -39.80 28.30 -13.12
C GLN A 28 -39.30 27.80 -14.48
N GLU A 29 -39.41 28.62 -15.52
CA GLU A 29 -38.88 28.31 -16.86
C GLU A 29 -37.34 28.19 -16.85
N ALA A 30 -36.65 29.11 -16.17
CA ALA A 30 -35.21 29.08 -16.00
C ALA A 30 -34.76 27.87 -15.14
N ALA A 31 -35.46 27.56 -14.05
CA ALA A 31 -35.13 26.43 -13.18
C ALA A 31 -35.25 25.08 -13.92
N ALA A 32 -36.22 24.93 -14.81
CA ALA A 32 -36.39 23.71 -15.61
C ALA A 32 -35.21 23.45 -16.56
N SER A 33 -34.60 24.51 -17.09
CA SER A 33 -33.53 24.42 -18.10
C SER A 33 -32.10 24.62 -17.53
N TRP A 34 -31.99 25.18 -16.33
CA TRP A 34 -30.72 25.52 -15.66
C TRP A 34 -29.70 24.38 -15.65
N HIS A 35 -30.09 23.18 -15.21
CA HIS A 35 -29.17 22.03 -15.12
C HIS A 35 -28.58 21.64 -16.47
N THR A 36 -29.39 21.73 -17.53
CA THR A 36 -28.96 21.44 -18.90
C THR A 36 -28.01 22.50 -19.41
N TRP A 37 -28.32 23.78 -19.19
CA TRP A 37 -27.44 24.90 -19.57
C TRP A 37 -26.09 24.83 -18.83
N ALA A 38 -26.12 24.64 -17.52
CA ALA A 38 -24.91 24.50 -16.70
C ALA A 38 -24.02 23.34 -17.21
N THR A 39 -24.62 22.18 -17.49
CA THR A 39 -23.89 21.03 -18.03
C THR A 39 -23.29 21.31 -19.41
N LYS A 40 -24.03 21.98 -20.31
CA LYS A 40 -23.54 22.36 -21.65
C LYS A 40 -22.37 23.32 -21.55
N VAL A 41 -22.48 24.38 -20.76
CA VAL A 41 -21.42 25.39 -20.58
C VAL A 41 -20.17 24.76 -19.96
N GLN A 42 -20.32 23.92 -18.93
CA GLN A 42 -19.18 23.22 -18.31
C GLN A 42 -18.47 22.29 -19.29
N LYS A 43 -19.23 21.54 -20.11
CA LYS A 43 -18.65 20.69 -21.17
C LYS A 43 -17.91 21.51 -22.22
N MET A 44 -18.51 22.59 -22.71
CA MET A 44 -17.87 23.48 -23.69
C MET A 44 -16.59 24.11 -23.12
N LYS A 45 -16.63 24.59 -21.87
CA LYS A 45 -15.45 25.12 -21.19
C LYS A 45 -14.33 24.07 -21.10
N ALA A 46 -14.65 22.83 -20.75
CA ALA A 46 -13.68 21.75 -20.70
C ALA A 46 -13.07 21.45 -22.07
N VAL A 47 -13.88 21.41 -23.13
CA VAL A 47 -13.40 21.20 -24.52
C VAL A 47 -12.45 22.32 -24.95
N TYR A 48 -12.83 23.59 -24.76
CA TYR A 48 -11.95 24.71 -25.09
C TYR A 48 -10.67 24.73 -24.25
N HIS A 49 -10.75 24.36 -22.98
CA HIS A 49 -9.58 24.23 -22.13
C HIS A 49 -8.62 23.13 -22.64
N THR A 50 -9.14 21.98 -23.09
CA THR A 50 -8.33 20.93 -23.71
C THR A 50 -7.75 21.37 -25.05
N LEU A 51 -8.51 22.08 -25.89
CA LEU A 51 -8.01 22.63 -27.16
C LEU A 51 -6.86 23.62 -26.95
N ASN A 52 -6.91 24.40 -25.87
CA ASN A 52 -5.82 25.31 -25.51
C ASN A 52 -4.51 24.61 -25.10
N LEU A 53 -4.55 23.31 -24.75
CA LEU A 53 -3.36 22.51 -24.47
C LEU A 53 -2.73 21.92 -25.75
N CYS A 54 -3.44 21.97 -26.87
CA CYS A 54 -2.96 21.42 -28.14
C CYS A 54 -2.14 22.46 -28.91
N ASN A 55 -1.27 21.97 -29.80
CA ASN A 55 -0.55 22.83 -30.72
C ASN A 55 -1.36 23.02 -32.02
N ILE A 56 -1.35 24.23 -32.57
CA ILE A 56 -2.09 24.58 -33.79
C ILE A 56 -1.07 24.73 -34.92
N ASP A 57 -1.17 23.88 -35.94
CA ASP A 57 -0.42 24.06 -37.17
C ASP A 57 -1.17 25.03 -38.09
N VAL A 58 -0.62 26.24 -38.24
CA VAL A 58 -1.18 27.31 -39.07
C VAL A 58 -1.18 26.94 -40.55
N THR A 59 -0.27 26.06 -40.99
CA THR A 59 -0.11 25.71 -42.41
C THR A 59 -1.17 24.75 -42.90
N GLN A 60 -1.48 23.70 -42.13
CA GLN A 60 -2.49 22.70 -42.46
C GLN A 60 -3.85 22.97 -41.82
N GLN A 61 -3.98 24.05 -41.03
CA GLN A 61 -5.16 24.33 -40.20
C GLN A 61 -5.57 23.11 -39.34
N CYS A 62 -4.58 22.35 -38.89
CA CYS A 62 -4.76 21.11 -38.12
C CYS A 62 -4.30 21.31 -36.68
N ILE A 63 -4.88 20.52 -35.78
CA ILE A 63 -4.50 20.51 -34.36
C ILE A 63 -3.67 19.27 -34.11
N ILE A 64 -2.48 19.47 -33.53
CA ILE A 64 -1.56 18.41 -33.14
C ILE A 64 -1.60 18.30 -31.62
N ALA A 65 -1.83 17.08 -31.12
CA ALA A 65 -1.88 16.79 -29.70
C ALA A 65 -1.10 15.52 -29.39
N GLU A 66 -0.20 15.61 -28.40
CA GLU A 66 0.47 14.45 -27.82
C GLU A 66 -0.28 14.02 -26.58
N ILE A 67 -0.74 12.76 -26.56
CA ILE A 67 -1.60 12.24 -25.48
C ILE A 67 -1.11 10.89 -24.96
N TRP A 68 -1.20 10.72 -23.65
CA TRP A 68 -1.04 9.41 -23.02
C TRP A 68 -2.37 8.66 -23.03
N PHE A 69 -2.36 7.43 -23.55
CA PHE A 69 -3.51 6.55 -23.47
C PHE A 69 -3.10 5.10 -23.21
N PRO A 70 -3.95 4.29 -22.55
CA PRO A 70 -3.68 2.87 -22.38
C PRO A 70 -3.66 2.16 -23.74
N VAL A 71 -2.60 1.40 -24.02
CA VAL A 71 -2.44 0.64 -25.27
C VAL A 71 -3.63 -0.29 -25.55
N ALA A 72 -4.22 -0.87 -24.48
CA ALA A 72 -5.40 -1.73 -24.58
C ALA A 72 -6.66 -1.01 -25.09
N ASP A 73 -6.77 0.30 -24.91
CA ASP A 73 -7.96 1.10 -25.26
C ASP A 73 -7.79 1.87 -26.59
N ALA A 74 -6.67 1.66 -27.30
CA ALA A 74 -6.34 2.33 -28.56
C ALA A 74 -7.43 2.17 -29.64
N VAL A 75 -7.99 0.96 -29.77
CA VAL A 75 -9.05 0.66 -30.74
C VAL A 75 -10.33 1.43 -30.45
N ARG A 76 -10.66 1.59 -29.16
CA ARG A 76 -11.84 2.32 -28.72
C ARG A 76 -11.73 3.81 -29.02
N ILE A 77 -10.53 4.37 -28.83
CA ILE A 77 -10.24 5.78 -29.13
C ILE A 77 -10.30 6.03 -30.64
N LYS A 78 -9.69 5.15 -31.46
CA LYS A 78 -9.75 5.27 -32.92
C LYS A 78 -11.19 5.29 -33.45
N ARG A 79 -12.03 4.38 -32.95
CA ARG A 79 -13.46 4.35 -33.31
C ARG A 79 -14.21 5.63 -32.91
N ALA A 80 -13.90 6.19 -31.74
CA ALA A 80 -14.51 7.44 -31.29
C ALA A 80 -14.11 8.63 -32.18
N LEU A 81 -12.87 8.66 -32.67
CA LEU A 81 -12.39 9.65 -33.63
C LEU A 81 -13.08 9.51 -35.00
N GLU A 82 -13.22 8.28 -35.51
CA GLU A 82 -13.95 7.99 -36.75
C GLU A 82 -15.41 8.45 -36.66
N GLN A 83 -16.09 8.18 -35.54
CA GLN A 83 -17.45 8.67 -35.29
C GLN A 83 -17.53 10.20 -35.22
N GLY A 84 -16.53 10.86 -34.62
CA GLY A 84 -16.46 12.32 -34.57
C GLY A 84 -16.27 12.95 -35.96
N MET A 85 -15.49 12.29 -36.83
CA MET A 85 -15.32 12.69 -38.23
C MET A 85 -16.64 12.54 -39.01
N GLU A 86 -17.33 11.40 -38.89
CA GLU A 86 -18.63 11.17 -39.56
C GLU A 86 -19.67 12.24 -39.16
N LEU A 87 -19.74 12.57 -37.87
CA LEU A 87 -20.69 13.57 -37.36
C LEU A 87 -20.36 15.00 -37.78
N SER A 88 -19.09 15.31 -38.00
CA SER A 88 -18.65 16.64 -38.46
C SER A 88 -18.73 16.81 -39.97
N GLY A 89 -18.91 15.73 -40.73
CA GLY A 89 -18.91 15.76 -42.19
C GLY A 89 -17.55 16.13 -42.79
N SER A 90 -16.46 16.04 -42.01
CA SER A 90 -15.11 16.34 -42.46
C SER A 90 -14.57 15.23 -43.36
N SER A 91 -13.89 15.61 -44.44
CA SER A 91 -13.19 14.67 -45.34
C SER A 91 -11.83 14.23 -44.80
N MET A 92 -11.34 14.84 -43.71
CA MET A 92 -10.01 14.55 -43.17
C MET A 92 -10.07 13.42 -42.14
N VAL A 93 -9.34 12.34 -42.42
CA VAL A 93 -9.26 11.19 -41.52
C VAL A 93 -8.36 11.53 -40.32
N PRO A 94 -8.82 11.33 -39.08
CA PRO A 94 -7.99 11.54 -37.90
C PRO A 94 -6.82 10.56 -37.89
N ILE A 95 -5.60 11.08 -37.82
CA ILE A 95 -4.37 10.30 -37.81
C ILE A 95 -3.95 10.06 -36.36
N MET A 96 -3.72 8.80 -35.99
CA MET A 96 -3.18 8.42 -34.69
C MET A 96 -1.86 7.67 -34.90
N THR A 97 -0.75 8.33 -34.56
CA THR A 97 0.60 7.77 -34.71
C THR A 97 1.19 7.50 -33.33
N ALA A 98 1.75 6.30 -33.14
CA ALA A 98 2.48 5.98 -31.91
C ALA A 98 3.86 6.64 -31.95
N VAL A 99 4.10 7.57 -31.03
CA VAL A 99 5.40 8.24 -30.87
C VAL A 99 6.18 7.53 -29.77
N GLN A 100 7.45 7.20 -30.03
CA GLN A 100 8.35 6.70 -28.99
C GLN A 100 8.93 7.88 -28.22
N SER A 101 8.59 7.98 -26.93
CA SER A 101 9.13 8.98 -26.03
C SER A 101 10.09 8.36 -25.02
N LYS A 102 11.09 9.15 -24.58
CA LYS A 102 11.96 8.82 -23.45
C LYS A 102 11.37 9.25 -22.10
N THR A 103 10.28 10.03 -22.10
CA THR A 103 9.61 10.48 -20.86
C THR A 103 8.87 9.33 -20.19
N ALA A 104 8.91 9.31 -18.86
CA ALA A 104 8.23 8.28 -18.08
C ALA A 104 6.71 8.43 -18.24
N PRO A 105 6.00 7.41 -18.76
CA PRO A 105 4.55 7.46 -18.89
C PRO A 105 3.85 7.44 -17.52
N PRO A 106 2.63 7.99 -17.42
CA PRO A 106 1.86 7.97 -16.19
C PRO A 106 1.39 6.55 -15.84
N THR A 107 1.27 6.28 -14.53
CA THR A 107 0.74 5.02 -14.01
C THR A 107 -0.79 5.05 -14.01
N PHE A 108 -1.41 3.99 -14.55
CA PHE A 108 -2.86 3.85 -14.58
C PHE A 108 -3.28 2.46 -14.06
N ASN A 109 -3.99 2.45 -12.93
CA ASN A 109 -4.55 1.25 -12.33
C ASN A 109 -6.06 1.20 -12.60
N ARG A 110 -6.54 0.13 -13.24
CA ARG A 110 -7.98 -0.08 -13.46
C ARG A 110 -8.66 -0.42 -12.14
N THR A 111 -9.45 0.50 -11.62
CA THR A 111 -10.23 0.30 -10.39
C THR A 111 -11.66 -0.11 -10.70
N ASN A 112 -12.23 -0.94 -9.83
CA ASN A 112 -13.65 -1.23 -9.79
C ASN A 112 -14.24 -0.59 -8.53
N LYS A 113 -15.58 -0.58 -8.40
CA LYS A 113 -16.30 -0.07 -7.25
C LYS A 113 -15.79 -0.60 -5.91
N PHE A 114 -15.31 -1.85 -5.88
CA PHE A 114 -14.72 -2.50 -4.72
C PHE A 114 -13.27 -2.06 -4.46
N THR A 115 -12.41 -2.08 -5.49
CA THR A 115 -10.97 -1.83 -5.34
C THR A 115 -10.60 -0.35 -5.24
N ALA A 116 -11.48 0.56 -5.68
CA ALA A 116 -11.21 2.00 -5.66
C ALA A 116 -10.87 2.53 -4.26
N GLY A 117 -11.57 2.08 -3.21
CA GLY A 117 -11.30 2.52 -1.84
C GLY A 117 -9.90 2.10 -1.35
N PHE A 118 -9.49 0.87 -1.67
CA PHE A 118 -8.16 0.36 -1.31
C PHE A 118 -7.05 1.02 -2.13
N GLN A 119 -7.29 1.24 -3.42
CA GLN A 119 -6.33 1.93 -4.29
C GLN A 119 -6.08 3.36 -3.81
N ASN A 120 -7.13 4.10 -3.43
CA ASN A 120 -6.98 5.47 -2.93
C ASN A 120 -6.13 5.53 -1.65
N ILE A 121 -6.18 4.51 -0.79
CA ILE A 121 -5.34 4.45 0.42
C ILE A 121 -3.87 4.21 0.05
N VAL A 122 -3.60 3.37 -0.94
CA VAL A 122 -2.24 3.16 -1.45
C VAL A 122 -1.72 4.45 -2.11
N ASP A 123 -2.51 5.05 -2.98
CA ASP A 123 -2.14 6.26 -3.73
C ASP A 123 -1.95 7.47 -2.80
N ALA A 124 -2.61 7.50 -1.64
CA ALA A 124 -2.41 8.53 -0.62
C ALA A 124 -1.01 8.51 -0.01
N TYR A 125 -0.32 7.37 0.01
CA TYR A 125 1.08 7.29 0.42
C TYR A 125 2.02 7.72 -0.70
N GLY A 126 1.71 7.30 -1.93
CA GLY A 126 2.45 7.70 -3.12
C GLY A 126 1.96 6.94 -4.36
N VAL A 127 2.03 7.61 -5.51
CA VAL A 127 1.71 6.98 -6.79
C VAL A 127 2.89 6.12 -7.23
N GLY A 128 2.63 4.84 -7.51
CA GLY A 128 3.66 3.90 -7.94
C GLY A 128 4.27 4.24 -9.29
N SER A 129 5.50 3.77 -9.51
CA SER A 129 6.24 3.99 -10.77
C SER A 129 5.61 3.21 -11.92
N TYR A 130 5.94 3.60 -13.16
CA TYR A 130 5.36 2.95 -14.34
C TYR A 130 5.71 1.46 -14.40
N ARG A 131 4.67 0.61 -14.47
CA ARG A 131 4.74 -0.87 -14.46
C ARG A 131 5.40 -1.46 -13.21
N GLU A 132 5.43 -0.72 -12.12
CA GLU A 132 5.74 -1.27 -10.80
C GLU A 132 4.60 -2.17 -10.29
N MET A 133 4.94 -3.12 -9.42
CA MET A 133 3.95 -3.99 -8.82
C MET A 133 3.05 -3.21 -7.86
N ASN A 134 1.76 -3.14 -8.17
CA ASN A 134 0.79 -2.46 -7.32
C ASN A 134 0.55 -3.25 -6.01
N PRO A 135 0.70 -2.65 -4.82
CA PRO A 135 0.43 -3.33 -3.56
C PRO A 135 -1.06 -3.45 -3.23
N ALA A 136 -1.95 -2.68 -3.89
CA ALA A 136 -3.38 -2.62 -3.59
C ALA A 136 -4.08 -3.99 -3.56
N PRO A 137 -3.83 -4.95 -4.48
CA PRO A 137 -4.43 -6.28 -4.42
C PRO A 137 -4.15 -7.03 -3.12
N TYR A 138 -2.96 -6.87 -2.56
CA TYR A 138 -2.58 -7.50 -1.29
C TYR A 138 -3.19 -6.75 -0.11
N THR A 139 -3.16 -5.41 -0.15
CA THR A 139 -3.76 -4.53 0.85
C THR A 139 -5.25 -4.80 1.05
N ILE A 140 -5.99 -5.25 0.03
CA ILE A 140 -7.42 -5.63 0.16
C ILE A 140 -7.64 -6.62 1.31
N ILE A 141 -6.72 -7.57 1.51
CA ILE A 141 -6.85 -8.60 2.55
C ILE A 141 -5.97 -8.31 3.76
N THR A 142 -4.71 -7.95 3.54
CA THR A 142 -3.74 -7.80 4.63
C THR A 142 -4.09 -6.62 5.55
N PHE A 143 -4.57 -5.50 5.01
CA PHE A 143 -4.92 -4.33 5.82
C PHE A 143 -6.11 -4.61 6.75
N PRO A 144 -7.27 -5.10 6.27
CA PRO A 144 -8.37 -5.49 7.16
C PRO A 144 -8.01 -6.61 8.14
N PHE A 145 -7.15 -7.55 7.74
CA PHE A 145 -6.70 -8.63 8.63
C PHE A 145 -5.84 -8.12 9.79
N LEU A 146 -4.87 -7.24 9.51
CA LEU A 146 -4.04 -6.63 10.56
C LEU A 146 -4.87 -5.73 11.48
N PHE A 147 -5.82 -4.98 10.92
CA PHE A 147 -6.80 -4.24 11.72
C PHE A 147 -7.56 -5.18 12.66
N ALA A 148 -8.04 -6.32 12.17
CA ALA A 148 -8.77 -7.29 12.97
C ALA A 148 -7.93 -7.93 14.08
N VAL A 149 -6.63 -8.12 13.88
CA VAL A 149 -5.72 -8.60 14.94
C VAL A 149 -5.61 -7.59 16.09
N MET A 150 -5.64 -6.29 15.78
CA MET A 150 -5.64 -5.19 16.76
C MET A 150 -7.01 -4.98 17.41
N PHE A 151 -8.08 -5.08 16.61
CA PHE A 151 -9.48 -4.86 17.00
C PHE A 151 -10.25 -6.20 17.06
N GLY A 152 -9.66 -7.20 17.73
CA GLY A 152 -10.19 -8.56 17.78
C GLY A 152 -11.27 -8.73 18.85
N ASP A 153 -12.50 -8.33 18.53
CA ASP A 153 -13.69 -8.54 19.38
C ASP A 153 -14.88 -8.92 18.49
N CYS A 154 -15.50 -10.07 18.78
CA CYS A 154 -16.62 -10.58 18.00
C CYS A 154 -17.86 -9.66 18.08
N GLY A 155 -18.11 -9.05 19.23
CA GLY A 155 -19.26 -8.18 19.47
C GLY A 155 -19.14 -6.86 18.72
N HIS A 156 -18.04 -6.15 18.92
CA HIS A 156 -17.77 -4.89 18.22
C HIS A 156 -17.60 -5.09 16.71
N GLY A 157 -16.97 -6.18 16.28
CA GLY A 157 -16.87 -6.56 14.86
C GLY A 157 -18.24 -6.78 14.22
N THR A 158 -19.20 -7.36 14.95
CA THR A 158 -20.59 -7.54 14.48
C THR A 158 -21.29 -6.20 14.29
N VAL A 159 -21.14 -5.25 15.22
CA VAL A 159 -21.71 -3.90 15.08
C VAL A 159 -21.13 -3.17 13.86
N MET A 160 -19.81 -3.23 13.68
CA MET A 160 -19.13 -2.68 12.50
C MET A 160 -19.63 -3.32 11.20
N LEU A 161 -19.78 -4.64 11.18
CA LEU A 161 -20.29 -5.38 10.02
C LEU A 161 -21.71 -4.93 9.65
N LEU A 162 -22.60 -4.80 10.64
CA LEU A 162 -23.99 -4.36 10.42
C LEU A 162 -24.04 -2.93 9.86
N ALA A 163 -23.23 -2.01 10.40
CA ALA A 163 -23.14 -0.65 9.88
C ALA A 163 -22.61 -0.60 8.43
N ALA A 164 -21.57 -1.39 8.13
CA ALA A 164 -21.02 -1.49 6.78
C ALA A 164 -22.01 -2.11 5.79
N LEU A 165 -22.71 -3.17 6.20
CA LEU A 165 -23.71 -3.86 5.39
C LEU A 165 -24.90 -2.93 5.09
N TRP A 166 -25.34 -2.14 6.06
CA TRP A 166 -26.37 -1.11 5.84
C TRP A 166 -25.94 -0.06 4.81
N MET A 167 -24.67 0.39 4.83
CA MET A 167 -24.15 1.33 3.81
C MET A 167 -24.07 0.69 2.41
N VAL A 168 -23.70 -0.59 2.32
CA VAL A 168 -23.59 -1.31 1.04
C VAL A 168 -24.97 -1.59 0.45
N LEU A 169 -25.96 -1.99 1.26
CA LEU A 169 -27.32 -2.26 0.78
C LEU A 169 -28.04 -0.99 0.29
N ASN A 170 -27.85 0.13 0.99
CA ASN A 170 -28.52 1.40 0.66
C ASN A 170 -27.71 2.31 -0.28
N GLU A 171 -26.71 1.77 -0.99
CA GLU A 171 -25.75 2.54 -1.77
C GLU A 171 -26.39 3.50 -2.80
N ARG A 172 -27.45 3.09 -3.50
CA ARG A 172 -28.08 3.90 -4.55
C ARG A 172 -28.79 5.12 -3.97
N ARG A 173 -29.47 4.92 -2.83
CA ARG A 173 -30.16 5.98 -2.11
C ARG A 173 -29.16 6.98 -1.54
N LEU A 174 -28.11 6.49 -0.89
CA LEU A 174 -27.08 7.32 -0.27
C LEU A 174 -26.28 8.11 -1.31
N LEU A 175 -25.97 7.52 -2.47
CA LEU A 175 -25.24 8.22 -3.54
C LEU A 175 -26.09 9.30 -4.23
N SER A 176 -27.42 9.18 -4.21
CA SER A 176 -28.34 10.21 -4.71
C SER A 176 -28.48 11.40 -3.77
N GLN A 177 -28.25 11.19 -2.48
CA GLN A 177 -28.27 12.24 -1.47
C GLN A 177 -26.92 12.95 -1.46
N LYS A 178 -26.86 14.14 -2.06
CA LYS A 178 -25.66 14.99 -1.98
C LYS A 178 -25.51 15.49 -0.53
N THR A 179 -24.62 14.86 0.22
CA THR A 179 -24.28 15.25 1.58
C THR A 179 -22.98 16.05 1.59
N ASN A 180 -22.99 17.22 2.25
CA ASN A 180 -21.83 18.09 2.40
C ASN A 180 -20.91 17.69 3.58
N ASN A 181 -21.24 16.64 4.31
CA ASN A 181 -20.45 16.18 5.45
C ASN A 181 -19.24 15.36 4.95
N GLU A 182 -18.06 15.95 5.01
CA GLU A 182 -16.79 15.32 4.58
C GLU A 182 -16.50 13.99 5.29
N ILE A 183 -16.82 13.91 6.59
CA ILE A 183 -16.67 12.68 7.38
C ILE A 183 -17.52 11.58 6.77
N TRP A 184 -18.80 11.86 6.50
CA TRP A 184 -19.72 10.89 5.92
C TRP A 184 -19.26 10.41 4.55
N ASN A 185 -18.83 11.33 3.70
CA ASN A 185 -18.31 11.01 2.37
C ASN A 185 -17.10 10.09 2.48
N THR A 186 -16.17 10.35 3.40
CA THR A 186 -14.99 9.51 3.62
C THR A 186 -15.37 8.07 4.01
N PHE A 187 -16.26 7.91 5.00
CA PHE A 187 -16.75 6.59 5.43
C PHE A 187 -17.50 5.85 4.31
N PHE A 188 -18.32 6.56 3.53
CA PHE A 188 -19.10 5.96 2.45
C PHE A 188 -18.21 5.48 1.28
N HIS A 189 -17.15 6.22 0.94
CA HIS A 189 -16.16 5.77 -0.03
C HIS A 189 -15.40 4.53 0.46
N GLY A 190 -15.16 4.41 1.77
CA GLY A 190 -14.52 3.26 2.43
C GLY A 190 -15.44 2.09 2.80
N ARG A 191 -16.70 2.05 2.36
CA ARG A 191 -17.69 1.05 2.84
C ARG A 191 -17.27 -0.43 2.71
N TYR A 192 -16.59 -0.82 1.63
CA TYR A 192 -16.12 -2.20 1.45
C TYR A 192 -14.91 -2.53 2.32
N LEU A 193 -14.11 -1.53 2.67
CA LEU A 193 -13.01 -1.69 3.61
C LEU A 193 -13.56 -1.95 5.01
N ILE A 194 -14.55 -1.17 5.45
CA ILE A 194 -15.22 -1.38 6.76
C ILE A 194 -15.94 -2.72 6.81
N LEU A 195 -16.54 -3.14 5.69
CA LEU A 195 -17.15 -4.47 5.56
C LEU A 195 -16.13 -5.58 5.84
N LEU A 196 -14.98 -5.55 5.16
CA LEU A 196 -13.92 -6.54 5.37
C LEU A 196 -13.32 -6.47 6.78
N MET A 197 -13.11 -5.27 7.33
CA MET A 197 -12.64 -5.09 8.70
C MET A 197 -13.59 -5.73 9.71
N GLY A 198 -14.91 -5.58 9.53
CA GLY A 198 -15.92 -6.21 10.38
C GLY A 198 -15.88 -7.74 10.29
N ILE A 199 -15.80 -8.32 9.09
CA ILE A 199 -15.72 -9.77 8.89
C ILE A 199 -14.47 -10.35 9.56
N PHE A 200 -13.30 -9.76 9.30
CA PHE A 200 -12.07 -10.25 9.91
C PHE A 200 -12.04 -10.03 11.42
N SER A 201 -12.59 -8.94 11.94
CA SER A 201 -12.69 -8.67 13.39
C SER A 201 -13.56 -9.70 14.11
N ILE A 202 -14.65 -10.17 13.48
CA ILE A 202 -15.44 -11.30 14.00
C ILE A 202 -14.60 -12.57 14.03
N TYR A 203 -13.88 -12.87 12.94
CA TYR A 203 -13.00 -14.05 12.88
C TYR A 203 -11.92 -14.02 13.97
N THR A 204 -11.17 -12.92 14.11
CA THR A 204 -10.12 -12.80 15.13
C THR A 204 -10.68 -12.73 16.54
N GLY A 205 -11.83 -12.09 16.74
CA GLY A 205 -12.55 -12.08 18.02
C GLY A 205 -12.96 -13.48 18.47
N LEU A 206 -13.41 -14.33 17.54
CA LEU A 206 -13.67 -15.74 17.80
C LEU A 206 -12.39 -16.53 18.11
N ILE A 207 -11.27 -16.26 17.44
CA ILE A 207 -9.97 -16.87 17.76
C ILE A 207 -9.48 -16.46 19.16
N TYR A 208 -9.66 -15.21 19.55
CA TYR A 208 -9.35 -14.76 20.92
C TYR A 208 -10.40 -15.22 21.94
N ASN A 209 -11.53 -15.73 21.47
CA ASN A 209 -12.69 -16.11 22.28
C ASN A 209 -13.18 -14.95 23.17
N ASP A 210 -13.27 -13.76 22.58
CA ASP A 210 -13.71 -12.53 23.24
C ASP A 210 -14.88 -11.88 22.48
N CYS A 211 -16.00 -11.72 23.19
CA CYS A 211 -17.19 -11.03 22.74
C CYS A 211 -17.69 -10.13 23.88
N PHE A 212 -17.52 -8.81 23.72
CA PHE A 212 -17.84 -7.84 24.77
C PHE A 212 -17.23 -8.21 26.14
N SER A 213 -15.96 -8.64 26.17
CA SER A 213 -15.23 -9.12 27.36
C SER A 213 -15.68 -10.48 27.93
N LYS A 214 -16.56 -11.21 27.23
CA LYS A 214 -17.07 -12.54 27.63
C LYS A 214 -16.60 -13.61 26.64
N SER A 215 -16.36 -14.81 27.16
CA SER A 215 -15.92 -15.96 26.38
C SER A 215 -17.06 -16.94 26.11
N PHE A 216 -16.99 -17.64 24.98
CA PHE A 216 -17.95 -18.68 24.60
C PHE A 216 -17.38 -20.07 24.85
N ASN A 217 -18.13 -20.91 25.56
CA ASN A 217 -17.79 -22.31 25.75
C ASN A 217 -18.52 -23.19 24.72
N ILE A 218 -17.93 -23.33 23.53
CA ILE A 218 -18.53 -24.06 22.41
C ILE A 218 -18.20 -25.56 22.47
N PHE A 219 -16.92 -25.91 22.75
CA PHE A 219 -16.43 -27.28 22.68
C PHE A 219 -16.18 -27.95 24.04
N GLY A 220 -16.44 -27.24 25.16
CA GLY A 220 -16.02 -27.65 26.49
C GLY A 220 -14.57 -27.23 26.80
N SER A 221 -14.32 -26.79 28.03
CA SER A 221 -12.96 -26.42 28.45
C SER A 221 -12.06 -27.65 28.50
N SER A 222 -10.82 -27.49 28.04
CA SER A 222 -9.78 -28.52 28.11
C SER A 222 -9.16 -28.64 29.51
N TRP A 223 -9.54 -27.73 30.42
CA TRP A 223 -9.13 -27.71 31.81
C TRP A 223 -10.25 -28.24 32.72
N SER A 224 -9.89 -29.13 33.64
CA SER A 224 -10.81 -29.70 34.63
C SER A 224 -10.28 -29.50 36.03
N VAL A 225 -11.16 -29.06 36.93
CA VAL A 225 -10.84 -28.88 38.35
C VAL A 225 -10.98 -30.19 39.13
N GLN A 226 -11.74 -31.16 38.62
CA GLN A 226 -12.09 -32.39 39.34
C GLN A 226 -10.86 -33.19 39.84
N PRO A 227 -9.75 -33.31 39.09
CA PRO A 227 -8.60 -34.08 39.54
C PRO A 227 -7.84 -33.44 40.71
N MET A 228 -7.93 -32.11 40.88
CA MET A 228 -7.34 -31.42 42.05
C MET A 228 -8.00 -31.84 43.38
N PHE A 229 -9.29 -32.21 43.33
CA PHE A 229 -10.02 -32.75 44.47
C PHE A 229 -9.75 -34.23 44.70
N ARG A 230 -9.64 -35.01 43.62
CA ARG A 230 -9.40 -36.46 43.71
C ARG A 230 -8.00 -36.80 44.19
N ASN A 231 -7.01 -35.98 43.88
CA ASN A 231 -5.62 -36.20 44.27
C ASN A 231 -5.29 -35.68 45.69
N GLY A 232 -6.31 -35.20 46.45
CA GLY A 232 -6.16 -34.74 47.83
C GLY A 232 -5.43 -33.40 48.01
N THR A 233 -5.05 -32.72 46.92
CA THR A 233 -4.38 -31.41 46.96
C THR A 233 -5.31 -30.29 47.41
N TRP A 234 -6.60 -30.36 47.04
CA TRP A 234 -7.60 -29.37 47.44
C TRP A 234 -8.61 -30.00 48.40
N ASN A 235 -8.56 -29.57 49.66
CA ASN A 235 -9.53 -29.93 50.69
C ASN A 235 -10.50 -28.78 50.97
N THR A 236 -11.64 -29.07 51.60
CA THR A 236 -12.64 -28.07 52.00
C THR A 236 -12.06 -26.96 52.88
N GLN A 237 -11.05 -27.28 53.70
CA GLN A 237 -10.30 -26.28 54.48
C GLN A 237 -9.52 -25.31 53.59
N VAL A 238 -8.83 -25.81 52.55
CA VAL A 238 -8.02 -24.98 51.64
C VAL A 238 -8.90 -24.00 50.85
N ILE A 239 -10.09 -24.42 50.44
CA ILE A 239 -11.07 -23.56 49.77
C ILE A 239 -11.60 -22.47 50.71
N GLY A 240 -11.83 -22.82 51.99
CA GLY A 240 -12.32 -21.87 52.98
C GLY A 240 -11.26 -20.83 53.39
N THR A 241 -9.98 -21.18 53.33
CA THR A 241 -8.87 -20.30 53.75
C THR A 241 -8.31 -19.45 52.61
N ASN A 242 -8.22 -19.96 51.38
CA ASN A 242 -7.54 -19.29 50.28
C ASN A 242 -8.52 -18.72 49.24
N PRO A 243 -8.50 -17.40 48.95
CA PRO A 243 -9.37 -16.79 47.95
C PRO A 243 -8.93 -17.09 46.50
N TYR A 244 -7.65 -17.46 46.30
CA TYR A 244 -7.10 -17.81 44.99
C TYR A 244 -6.53 -19.22 45.02
N LEU A 245 -6.91 -20.01 44.02
CA LEU A 245 -6.45 -21.39 43.85
C LEU A 245 -5.69 -21.52 42.52
N GLN A 246 -4.55 -22.19 42.54
CA GLN A 246 -3.75 -22.46 41.36
C GLN A 246 -3.94 -23.90 40.90
N LEU A 247 -4.27 -24.09 39.63
CA LEU A 247 -4.31 -25.40 39.00
C LEU A 247 -2.90 -25.78 38.56
N ASP A 248 -2.46 -27.00 38.92
CA ASP A 248 -1.18 -27.53 38.49
C ASP A 248 -1.38 -28.32 37.18
N PRO A 249 -0.84 -27.86 36.04
CA PRO A 249 -0.96 -28.55 34.76
C PRO A 249 -0.18 -29.88 34.72
N ALA A 250 0.77 -30.13 35.63
CA ALA A 250 1.53 -31.38 35.67
C ALA A 250 0.72 -32.56 36.24
N ILE A 251 -0.40 -32.30 36.93
CA ILE A 251 -1.25 -33.34 37.49
C ILE A 251 -2.15 -33.92 36.37
N PRO A 252 -2.16 -35.26 36.17
CA PRO A 252 -2.91 -35.88 35.09
C PRO A 252 -4.41 -35.60 35.22
N GLY A 253 -5.01 -35.13 34.13
CA GLY A 253 -6.44 -34.82 34.02
C GLY A 253 -6.81 -33.38 34.38
N VAL A 254 -5.93 -32.60 35.04
CA VAL A 254 -6.18 -31.17 35.28
C VAL A 254 -6.17 -30.41 33.96
N TYR A 255 -5.16 -30.69 33.15
CA TYR A 255 -5.17 -30.42 31.73
C TYR A 255 -5.42 -31.74 30.99
N SER A 256 -6.40 -31.75 30.09
CA SER A 256 -6.79 -32.96 29.33
C SER A 256 -5.70 -33.45 28.36
N GLY A 257 -4.64 -32.66 28.14
CA GLY A 257 -3.54 -32.95 27.21
C GLY A 257 -3.79 -32.48 25.78
N ASN A 258 -5.04 -32.13 25.44
CA ASN A 258 -5.41 -31.60 24.14
C ASN A 258 -5.72 -30.10 24.25
N PRO A 259 -5.23 -29.25 23.33
CA PRO A 259 -5.59 -27.83 23.30
C PRO A 259 -7.05 -27.66 22.87
N TYR A 260 -7.64 -26.52 23.25
CA TYR A 260 -9.00 -26.17 22.84
C TYR A 260 -9.08 -26.14 21.30
N PRO A 261 -10.07 -26.81 20.67
CA PRO A 261 -10.07 -27.02 19.22
C PRO A 261 -10.08 -25.74 18.36
N PHE A 262 -10.63 -24.64 18.88
CA PHE A 262 -10.77 -23.40 18.12
C PHE A 262 -10.63 -22.16 19.00
N GLY A 263 -9.51 -21.45 18.85
CA GLY A 263 -9.24 -20.24 19.63
C GLY A 263 -8.72 -20.52 21.03
N ILE A 264 -8.94 -19.56 21.94
CA ILE A 264 -8.44 -19.62 23.32
C ILE A 264 -9.48 -20.28 24.25
N ASP A 265 -9.02 -21.13 25.17
CA ASP A 265 -9.89 -21.81 26.13
C ASP A 265 -10.68 -20.80 27.00
N PRO A 266 -12.01 -20.97 27.15
CA PRO A 266 -12.86 -20.09 27.95
C PRO A 266 -12.41 -19.90 29.41
N ILE A 267 -11.72 -20.89 30.00
CA ILE A 267 -11.29 -20.85 31.40
C ILE A 267 -10.39 -19.65 31.70
N TRP A 268 -9.60 -19.20 30.71
CA TRP A 268 -8.69 -18.07 30.86
C TRP A 268 -9.41 -16.75 31.12
N ASN A 269 -10.68 -16.61 30.74
CA ASN A 269 -11.42 -15.38 31.04
C ASN A 269 -11.80 -15.28 32.53
N LEU A 270 -11.94 -16.42 33.21
CA LEU A 270 -12.21 -16.51 34.65
C LEU A 270 -10.94 -16.42 35.50
N ALA A 271 -9.79 -16.75 34.93
CA ALA A 271 -8.52 -16.82 35.65
C ALA A 271 -7.97 -15.41 36.01
N SER A 272 -7.39 -15.28 37.20
CA SER A 272 -6.74 -14.03 37.64
C SER A 272 -5.43 -13.74 36.89
N ASN A 273 -4.73 -14.79 36.44
CA ASN A 273 -3.47 -14.69 35.69
C ASN A 273 -3.66 -14.59 34.15
N LYS A 274 -4.86 -14.26 33.68
CA LYS A 274 -5.19 -14.18 32.24
C LYS A 274 -4.28 -13.25 31.45
N LEU A 275 -3.91 -12.11 32.02
CA LEU A 275 -3.10 -11.09 31.37
C LEU A 275 -1.69 -11.61 31.08
N THR A 276 -1.11 -12.37 32.02
CA THR A 276 0.23 -12.95 31.85
C THR A 276 0.27 -13.93 30.69
N PHE A 277 -0.76 -14.79 30.57
CA PHE A 277 -0.88 -15.74 29.46
C PHE A 277 -1.15 -15.03 28.13
N LEU A 278 -2.18 -14.18 28.06
CA LEU A 278 -2.60 -13.51 26.83
C LEU A 278 -1.55 -12.53 26.30
N ASN A 279 -0.85 -11.79 27.17
CA ASN A 279 0.19 -10.87 26.72
C ASN A 279 1.38 -11.63 26.12
N SER A 280 1.80 -12.74 26.75
CA SER A 280 2.86 -13.60 26.23
C SER A 280 2.49 -14.20 24.86
N TYR A 281 1.23 -14.62 24.69
CA TYR A 281 0.71 -15.11 23.40
C TYR A 281 0.66 -14.00 22.34
N LYS A 282 0.01 -12.87 22.65
CA LYS A 282 -0.19 -11.76 21.70
C LYS A 282 1.13 -11.14 21.25
N MET A 283 2.11 -10.98 22.15
CA MET A 283 3.44 -10.47 21.81
C MET A 283 4.19 -11.40 20.84
N LYS A 284 4.12 -12.72 21.05
CA LYS A 284 4.77 -13.68 20.15
C LYS A 284 4.06 -13.74 18.79
N MET A 285 2.74 -13.72 18.80
CA MET A 285 1.92 -13.76 17.60
C MET A 285 2.15 -12.50 16.73
N SER A 286 2.23 -11.31 17.34
CA SER A 286 2.49 -10.06 16.62
C SER A 286 3.86 -10.06 15.94
N VAL A 287 4.89 -10.60 16.60
CA VAL A 287 6.23 -10.75 16.01
C VAL A 287 6.20 -11.71 14.80
N ILE A 288 5.50 -12.85 14.92
CA ILE A 288 5.36 -13.80 13.80
C ILE A 288 4.66 -13.15 12.60
N LEU A 289 3.52 -12.51 12.81
CA LEU A 289 2.78 -11.85 11.72
C LEU A 289 3.60 -10.72 11.07
N GLY A 290 4.28 -9.90 11.88
CA GLY A 290 5.11 -8.81 11.38
C GLY A 290 6.25 -9.31 10.49
N ILE A 291 6.96 -10.36 10.91
CA ILE A 291 8.08 -10.91 10.13
C ILE A 291 7.59 -11.58 8.85
N VAL A 292 6.48 -12.34 8.90
CA VAL A 292 5.89 -12.94 7.70
C VAL A 292 5.45 -11.86 6.69
N GLN A 293 4.85 -10.77 7.15
CA GLN A 293 4.44 -9.65 6.30
C GLN A 293 5.65 -8.93 5.68
N MET A 294 6.71 -8.69 6.46
CA MET A 294 7.94 -8.07 5.95
C MET A 294 8.63 -8.95 4.91
N VAL A 295 8.79 -10.25 5.18
CA VAL A 295 9.36 -11.21 4.22
C VAL A 295 8.53 -11.27 2.94
N PHE A 296 7.19 -11.25 3.05
CA PHE A 296 6.32 -11.16 1.87
C PHE A 296 6.59 -9.89 1.05
N GLY A 297 6.75 -8.73 1.69
CA GLY A 297 7.11 -7.48 1.00
C GLY A 297 8.44 -7.55 0.24
N VAL A 298 9.47 -8.15 0.85
CA VAL A 298 10.78 -8.35 0.20
C VAL A 298 10.66 -9.33 -0.97
N ILE A 299 9.82 -10.37 -0.90
CA ILE A 299 9.56 -11.26 -2.05
C ILE A 299 8.91 -10.51 -3.21
N LEU A 300 8.05 -9.50 -2.96
CA LEU A 300 7.47 -8.68 -4.03
C LEU A 300 8.54 -7.84 -4.76
N SER A 301 9.59 -7.39 -4.07
CA SER A 301 10.69 -6.65 -4.70
C SER A 301 11.45 -7.51 -5.72
N LEU A 302 11.59 -8.82 -5.47
CA LEU A 302 12.18 -9.76 -6.44
C LEU A 302 11.40 -9.79 -7.75
N PHE A 303 10.07 -9.89 -7.69
CA PHE A 303 9.25 -9.91 -8.90
C PHE A 303 9.42 -8.61 -9.71
N ASN A 304 9.58 -7.49 -9.02
CA ASN A 304 9.85 -6.20 -9.66
C ASN A 304 11.21 -6.20 -10.39
N HIS A 305 12.28 -6.63 -9.72
CA HIS A 305 13.61 -6.69 -10.33
C HIS A 305 13.70 -7.70 -11.49
N ILE A 306 12.99 -8.83 -11.40
CA ILE A 306 12.90 -9.81 -12.50
C ILE A 306 12.20 -9.18 -13.70
N PHE A 307 11.11 -8.45 -13.48
CA PHE A 307 10.33 -7.81 -14.53
C PHE A 307 11.13 -6.73 -15.29
N PHE A 308 11.87 -5.89 -14.55
CA PHE A 308 12.76 -4.87 -15.13
C PHE A 308 14.12 -5.43 -15.61
N ARG A 309 14.36 -6.74 -15.42
CA ARG A 309 15.61 -7.44 -15.79
C ARG A 309 16.87 -6.85 -15.14
N ASP A 310 16.73 -6.24 -13.96
CA ASP A 310 17.85 -5.68 -13.20
C ASP A 310 18.53 -6.77 -12.35
N THR A 311 19.37 -7.57 -13.00
CA THR A 311 20.10 -8.67 -12.37
C THR A 311 21.09 -8.21 -11.30
N LEU A 312 21.61 -6.98 -11.41
CA LEU A 312 22.53 -6.41 -10.43
C LEU A 312 21.82 -6.16 -9.10
N SER A 313 20.62 -5.57 -9.12
CA SER A 313 19.85 -5.36 -7.88
C SER A 313 19.37 -6.67 -7.26
N ILE A 314 19.09 -7.71 -8.05
CA ILE A 314 18.74 -9.04 -7.49
C ILE A 314 19.90 -9.58 -6.65
N MET A 315 21.12 -9.59 -7.19
CA MET A 315 22.28 -10.17 -6.50
C MET A 315 22.82 -9.30 -5.35
N LEU A 316 22.73 -7.98 -5.47
CA LEU A 316 23.38 -7.05 -4.53
C LEU A 316 22.43 -6.46 -3.49
N GLN A 317 21.12 -6.50 -3.71
CA GLN A 317 20.13 -5.95 -2.80
C GLN A 317 19.21 -7.04 -2.26
N PHE A 318 18.47 -7.74 -3.14
CA PHE A 318 17.49 -8.74 -2.71
C PHE A 318 18.11 -9.92 -1.94
N VAL A 319 19.20 -10.52 -2.47
CA VAL A 319 19.83 -11.68 -1.82
C VAL A 319 20.37 -11.34 -0.41
N PRO A 320 21.18 -10.28 -0.22
CA PRO A 320 21.62 -9.86 1.11
C PRO A 320 20.46 -9.50 2.06
N GLU A 321 19.41 -8.83 1.57
CA GLU A 321 18.25 -8.44 2.37
C GLU A 321 17.48 -9.65 2.91
N VAL A 322 17.26 -10.66 2.07
CA VAL A 322 16.62 -11.92 2.47
C VAL A 322 17.48 -12.70 3.46
N ILE A 323 18.80 -12.81 3.21
CA ILE A 323 19.72 -13.47 4.14
C ILE A 323 19.69 -12.78 5.50
N PHE A 324 19.78 -11.45 5.53
CA PHE A 324 19.76 -10.66 6.75
C PHE A 324 18.47 -10.89 7.56
N ILE A 325 17.30 -10.76 6.93
CA ILE A 325 16.00 -10.90 7.62
C ILE A 325 15.78 -12.34 8.09
N LEU A 326 16.09 -13.35 7.27
CA LEU A 326 15.86 -14.74 7.64
C LEU A 326 16.82 -15.22 8.74
N CYS A 327 18.10 -14.81 8.70
CA CYS A 327 19.08 -15.21 9.71
C CYS A 327 18.75 -14.65 11.11
N LEU A 328 18.27 -13.41 11.20
CA LEU A 328 17.97 -12.77 12.49
C LEU A 328 16.52 -13.01 12.91
N PHE A 329 15.58 -12.49 12.12
CA PHE A 329 14.16 -12.48 12.47
C PHE A 329 13.48 -13.80 12.11
N GLY A 330 13.85 -14.44 11.00
CA GLY A 330 13.37 -15.80 10.68
C GLY A 330 13.76 -16.81 11.76
N TYR A 331 15.00 -16.73 12.26
CA TYR A 331 15.45 -17.57 13.39
C TYR A 331 14.69 -17.26 14.69
N LEU A 332 14.33 -16.00 14.96
CA LEU A 332 13.48 -15.64 16.09
C LEU A 332 12.10 -16.32 16.02
N VAL A 333 11.46 -16.32 14.85
CA VAL A 333 10.18 -17.03 14.62
C VAL A 333 10.35 -18.53 14.86
N PHE A 334 11.44 -19.11 14.35
CA PHE A 334 11.77 -20.51 14.60
C PHE A 334 11.90 -20.82 16.10
N MET A 335 12.62 -19.99 16.87
CA MET A 335 12.77 -20.17 18.33
C MET A 335 11.42 -20.12 19.06
N ILE A 336 10.51 -19.25 18.63
CA ILE A 336 9.17 -19.15 19.22
C ILE A 336 8.37 -20.44 18.98
N ILE A 337 8.31 -20.91 17.73
CA ILE A 337 7.57 -22.12 17.37
C ILE A 337 8.19 -23.35 18.03
N PHE A 338 9.52 -23.46 17.99
CA PHE A 338 10.24 -24.57 18.62
C PHE A 338 9.98 -24.63 20.12
N LYS A 339 9.94 -23.48 20.80
CA LYS A 339 9.61 -23.41 22.22
C LYS A 339 8.17 -23.88 22.49
N TRP A 340 7.22 -23.53 21.63
CA TRP A 340 5.82 -23.99 21.76
C TRP A 340 5.67 -25.50 21.58
N CYS A 341 6.50 -26.13 20.74
CA CYS A 341 6.42 -27.58 20.49
C CYS A 341 7.20 -28.43 21.51
N SER A 342 8.30 -27.91 22.09
CA SER A 342 9.25 -28.74 22.84
C SER A 342 9.11 -28.69 24.36
N PHE A 343 8.49 -27.64 24.91
CA PHE A 343 8.38 -27.46 26.36
C PHE A 343 6.96 -27.72 26.85
N ASP A 344 6.83 -28.72 27.72
CA ASP A 344 5.59 -29.06 28.41
C ASP A 344 5.63 -28.65 29.89
N ALA A 345 4.50 -28.76 30.60
CA ALA A 345 4.34 -28.44 32.02
C ALA A 345 5.40 -29.11 32.91
N SER A 346 5.76 -30.36 32.61
CA SER A 346 6.75 -31.16 33.36
C SER A 346 8.18 -30.62 33.27
N VAL A 347 8.55 -29.97 32.16
CA VAL A 347 9.90 -29.44 31.88
C VAL A 347 9.97 -27.91 32.06
N SER A 348 8.82 -27.28 32.33
CA SER A 348 8.63 -25.82 32.39
C SER A 348 9.61 -25.08 33.31
N ARG A 349 10.07 -25.70 34.40
CA ARG A 349 11.03 -25.10 35.35
C ARG A 349 12.35 -24.71 34.72
N ARG A 350 12.78 -25.41 33.65
CA ARG A 350 14.03 -25.13 32.92
C ARG A 350 13.77 -24.42 31.59
N ALA A 351 12.55 -23.96 31.32
CA ALA A 351 12.20 -23.35 30.04
C ALA A 351 12.92 -22.01 29.86
N PRO A 352 13.80 -21.88 28.85
CA PRO A 352 14.65 -20.71 28.70
C PRO A 352 13.88 -19.48 28.18
N SER A 353 14.43 -18.29 28.45
CA SER A 353 13.88 -17.04 27.90
C SER A 353 14.38 -16.81 26.47
N ILE A 354 13.45 -16.66 25.52
CA ILE A 354 13.77 -16.37 24.11
C ILE A 354 14.45 -15.01 23.99
N LEU A 355 14.03 -14.02 24.78
CA LEU A 355 14.59 -12.68 24.75
C LEU A 355 16.09 -12.69 25.14
N ILE A 356 16.44 -13.40 26.21
CA ILE A 356 17.83 -13.52 26.66
C ILE A 356 18.67 -14.26 25.62
N HIS A 357 18.15 -15.36 25.05
CA HIS A 357 18.83 -16.07 23.97
C HIS A 357 19.05 -15.21 22.72
N PHE A 358 18.13 -14.31 22.41
CA PHE A 358 18.26 -13.39 21.28
C PHE A 358 19.26 -12.25 21.57
N ILE A 359 19.29 -11.72 22.80
CA ILE A 359 20.30 -10.72 23.21
C ILE A 359 21.70 -11.35 23.20
N ASN A 360 21.85 -12.51 23.84
CA ASN A 360 23.12 -13.23 23.96
C ASN A 360 23.67 -13.68 22.60
N MET A 361 22.79 -13.91 21.61
CA MET A 361 23.20 -14.19 20.24
C MET A 361 24.03 -13.04 19.63
N PHE A 362 23.66 -11.77 19.87
CA PHE A 362 24.45 -10.62 19.37
C PHE A 362 25.68 -10.32 20.23
N LEU A 363 25.64 -10.62 21.52
CA LEU A 363 26.77 -10.41 22.44
C LEU A 363 27.79 -11.57 22.44
N PHE A 364 27.54 -12.65 21.69
CA PHE A 364 28.34 -13.88 21.69
C PHE A 364 28.60 -14.45 23.09
N ASN A 365 27.65 -14.29 24.02
CA ASN A 365 27.77 -14.77 25.39
C ASN A 365 26.90 -16.01 25.63
N TYR A 366 27.51 -17.19 25.53
CA TYR A 366 26.80 -18.47 25.60
C TYR A 366 26.93 -19.19 26.95
N ASN A 367 27.66 -18.63 27.91
CA ASN A 367 28.05 -19.29 29.16
C ASN A 367 27.16 -18.93 30.36
N ASP A 368 25.91 -18.53 30.15
CA ASP A 368 25.01 -18.16 31.24
C ASP A 368 24.38 -19.40 31.90
N PRO A 369 24.72 -19.75 33.16
CA PRO A 369 24.17 -20.92 33.85
C PRO A 369 22.67 -20.77 34.17
N SER A 370 22.10 -19.57 34.07
CA SER A 370 20.67 -19.33 34.31
C SER A 370 19.78 -19.80 33.15
N ASN A 371 20.30 -19.86 31.92
CA ASN A 371 19.50 -20.08 30.72
C ASN A 371 19.95 -21.33 29.95
N ALA A 372 19.21 -22.42 30.09
CA ALA A 372 19.53 -23.68 29.41
C ALA A 372 19.44 -23.55 27.87
N PRO A 373 20.27 -24.31 27.12
CA PRO A 373 20.17 -24.34 25.66
C PRO A 373 18.82 -24.94 25.21
N LEU A 374 18.27 -24.37 24.15
CA LEU A 374 16.99 -24.73 23.55
C LEU A 374 17.08 -26.07 22.79
N TYR A 375 18.18 -26.29 22.07
CA TYR A 375 18.47 -27.53 21.34
C TYR A 375 20.00 -27.79 21.28
N LYS A 376 20.38 -29.01 20.89
CA LYS A 376 21.80 -29.41 20.78
C LYS A 376 22.51 -28.59 19.67
N HIS A 377 23.72 -28.09 19.95
CA HIS A 377 24.52 -27.25 19.02
C HIS A 377 23.92 -25.86 18.69
N GLN A 378 23.10 -25.29 19.59
CA GLN A 378 22.53 -23.94 19.41
C GLN A 378 23.58 -22.85 19.22
N GLN A 379 24.71 -22.93 19.93
CA GLN A 379 25.78 -21.93 19.87
C GLN A 379 26.38 -21.80 18.46
N GLU A 380 26.62 -22.93 17.79
CA GLU A 380 27.22 -22.97 16.45
C GLU A 380 26.27 -22.33 15.42
N VAL A 381 24.98 -22.67 15.50
CA VAL A 381 23.95 -22.14 14.61
C VAL A 381 23.75 -20.64 14.81
N GLN A 382 23.66 -20.18 16.06
CA GLN A 382 23.52 -18.75 16.36
C GLN A 382 24.73 -17.94 15.89
N SER A 383 25.94 -18.45 16.14
CA SER A 383 27.17 -17.80 15.70
C SER A 383 27.22 -17.69 14.17
N PHE A 384 26.85 -18.76 13.45
CA PHE A 384 26.79 -18.77 11.99
C PHE A 384 25.81 -17.72 11.44
N PHE A 385 24.59 -17.64 11.99
CA PHE A 385 23.59 -16.67 11.53
C PHE A 385 24.00 -15.21 11.76
N VAL A 386 24.64 -14.90 12.90
CA VAL A 386 25.13 -13.53 13.15
C VAL A 386 26.26 -13.17 12.19
N ILE A 387 27.21 -14.08 11.94
CA ILE A 387 28.30 -13.85 10.98
C ILE A 387 27.75 -13.59 9.58
N MET A 388 26.79 -14.41 9.12
CA MET A 388 26.14 -14.22 7.82
C MET A 388 25.40 -12.88 7.74
N ALA A 389 24.68 -12.48 8.79
CA ALA A 389 23.99 -11.19 8.84
C ALA A 389 24.97 -10.01 8.87
N LEU A 390 26.14 -10.17 9.49
CA LEU A 390 27.17 -9.13 9.53
C LEU A 390 27.85 -8.96 8.16
N ILE A 391 28.05 -10.06 7.41
CA ILE A 391 28.60 -10.02 6.04
C ILE A 391 27.60 -9.37 5.05
N SER A 392 26.29 -9.58 5.24
CA SER A 392 25.29 -8.99 4.34
C SER A 392 25.25 -7.45 4.36
N VAL A 393 25.68 -6.82 5.45
CA VAL A 393 25.66 -5.35 5.58
C VAL A 393 26.70 -4.68 4.64
N PRO A 394 28.01 -5.02 4.69
CA PRO A 394 28.98 -4.54 3.72
C PRO A 394 28.65 -4.95 2.28
N TRP A 395 28.08 -6.14 2.08
CA TRP A 395 27.68 -6.62 0.76
C TRP A 395 26.69 -5.64 0.10
N MET A 396 25.62 -5.28 0.81
CA MET A 396 24.60 -4.38 0.29
C MET A 396 25.12 -2.94 0.09
N LEU A 397 25.90 -2.42 1.06
CA LEU A 397 26.27 -1.01 1.10
C LEU A 397 27.43 -0.67 0.15
N LEU A 398 28.46 -1.50 0.08
CA LEU A 398 29.69 -1.17 -0.66
C LEU A 398 29.66 -1.68 -2.10
N ILE A 399 29.18 -2.90 -2.34
CA ILE A 399 29.40 -3.56 -3.63
C ILE A 399 28.64 -2.86 -4.77
N LYS A 400 27.40 -2.41 -4.52
CA LYS A 400 26.57 -1.72 -5.52
C LYS A 400 27.20 -0.40 -6.03
N PRO A 401 27.59 0.57 -5.17
CA PRO A 401 28.21 1.81 -5.65
C PRO A 401 29.58 1.59 -6.31
N PHE A 402 30.38 0.61 -5.87
CA PHE A 402 31.66 0.30 -6.55
C PHE A 402 31.45 -0.23 -7.96
N ILE A 403 30.48 -1.12 -8.18
CA ILE A 403 30.15 -1.63 -9.51
C ILE A 403 29.61 -0.52 -10.41
N LEU A 404 28.71 0.33 -9.88
CA LEU A 404 28.18 1.45 -10.64
C LEU A 404 29.28 2.46 -11.02
N ARG A 405 30.21 2.77 -10.11
CA ARG A 405 31.37 3.61 -10.40
C ARG A 405 32.27 3.00 -11.46
N ALA A 406 32.56 1.71 -11.39
CA ALA A 406 33.37 1.02 -12.38
C ALA A 406 32.72 1.05 -13.77
N ASN A 407 31.39 0.83 -13.84
CA ASN A 407 30.63 0.92 -15.08
C ASN A 407 30.62 2.35 -15.64
N HIS A 408 30.46 3.36 -14.79
CA HIS A 408 30.50 4.77 -15.19
C HIS A 408 31.86 5.19 -15.74
N LEU A 409 32.96 4.75 -15.09
CA LEU A 409 34.31 5.01 -15.57
C LEU A 409 34.56 4.34 -16.94
N LYS A 410 34.07 3.11 -17.10
CA LYS A 410 34.16 2.38 -18.37
C LYS A 410 33.34 3.04 -19.48
N SER A 411 32.12 3.53 -19.18
CA SER A 411 31.31 4.25 -20.16
C SER A 411 31.93 5.59 -20.54
N GLN A 412 32.55 6.30 -19.60
CA GLN A 412 33.30 7.53 -19.90
C GLN A 412 34.49 7.25 -20.82
N MET A 413 35.28 6.20 -20.55
CA MET A 413 36.38 5.79 -21.43
C MET A 413 35.91 5.34 -22.81
N GLN A 414 34.72 4.73 -22.92
CA GLN A 414 34.14 4.38 -24.22
C GLN A 414 33.61 5.62 -24.95
N ALA A 415 32.97 6.55 -24.26
CA ALA A 415 32.52 7.81 -24.84
C ALA A 415 33.71 8.66 -25.34
N SER A 416 34.81 8.71 -24.58
CA SER A 416 36.02 9.42 -25.01
C SER A 416 36.66 8.76 -26.23
N ARG A 417 36.69 7.42 -26.31
CA ARG A 417 37.18 6.70 -27.50
C ARG A 417 36.32 6.91 -28.74
N ILE A 418 34.99 6.88 -28.59
CA ILE A 418 34.06 7.14 -29.71
C ILE A 418 34.22 8.58 -30.20
N GLN A 419 34.45 9.52 -29.28
CA GLN A 419 34.71 10.91 -29.64
C GLN A 419 36.06 11.07 -30.36
N GLU A 420 37.12 10.41 -29.90
CA GLU A 420 38.42 10.35 -30.57
C GLU A 420 38.32 9.75 -31.99
N GLU A 421 37.66 8.60 -32.16
CA GLU A 421 37.41 7.97 -33.48
C GLU A 421 36.58 8.88 -34.40
N ALA A 422 35.57 9.59 -33.88
CA ALA A 422 34.78 10.54 -34.67
C ALA A 422 35.61 11.76 -35.13
N THR A 423 36.57 12.23 -34.32
CA THR A 423 37.53 13.27 -34.74
C THR A 423 38.51 12.75 -35.79
N GLU A 424 39.03 11.53 -35.64
CA GLU A 424 39.94 10.93 -36.63
C GLU A 424 39.25 10.69 -37.98
N ASP A 425 37.97 10.28 -37.99
CA ASP A 425 37.18 10.14 -39.24
C ASP A 425 36.93 11.50 -39.93
N ILE A 426 36.70 12.57 -39.17
CA ILE A 426 36.57 13.94 -39.72
C ILE A 426 37.92 14.42 -40.29
N GLU A 427 39.03 14.14 -39.62
CA GLU A 427 40.38 14.45 -40.12
C GLU A 427 40.78 13.58 -41.33
N ALA A 428 40.34 12.32 -41.40
CA ALA A 428 40.53 11.44 -42.55
C ALA A 428 39.74 11.92 -43.79
N VAL A 429 38.51 12.40 -43.60
CA VAL A 429 37.71 13.02 -44.67
C VAL A 429 38.35 14.34 -45.14
N ASN A 430 38.82 15.19 -44.21
CA ASN A 430 39.52 16.44 -44.56
C ASN A 430 40.89 16.22 -45.21
N SER A 431 41.62 15.18 -44.83
CA SER A 431 42.90 14.82 -45.47
C SER A 431 42.72 14.16 -46.85
N SER A 432 41.62 13.43 -47.08
CA SER A 432 41.26 12.97 -48.42
C SER A 432 40.85 14.13 -49.37
N ALA A 433 40.27 15.20 -48.83
CA ALA A 433 39.98 16.42 -49.58
C ALA A 433 41.23 17.27 -49.86
N SER A 434 42.22 17.29 -48.94
CA SER A 434 43.45 18.09 -49.08
C SER A 434 44.48 17.52 -50.06
N VAL A 435 44.41 16.24 -50.41
CA VAL A 435 45.22 15.67 -51.51
C VAL A 435 44.78 16.18 -52.89
N SER A 436 43.57 16.76 -53.01
CA SER A 436 43.07 17.33 -54.28
C SER A 436 43.31 18.83 -54.47
N SER A 437 43.80 19.56 -53.45
CA SER A 437 43.90 21.03 -53.48
C SER A 437 45.34 21.58 -53.43
N GLY A 438 46.32 20.80 -53.87
CA GLY A 438 47.69 21.28 -54.13
C GLY A 438 47.80 22.16 -55.38
N ARG A 439 47.02 23.26 -55.48
CA ARG A 439 47.25 24.36 -56.43
C ARG A 439 46.39 25.58 -56.08
N ARG A 440 47.09 26.71 -55.86
CA ARG A 440 46.63 28.11 -55.64
C ARG A 440 46.42 28.47 -54.16
N ALA A 441 47.36 29.15 -53.51
CA ALA A 441 47.81 30.55 -53.67
C ALA A 441 47.16 31.46 -52.62
N SER A 442 48.05 32.18 -51.95
CA SER A 442 47.90 33.23 -50.93
C SER A 442 46.79 34.26 -51.17
N ALA A 443 46.17 34.74 -50.08
CA ALA A 443 46.12 36.17 -49.69
C ALA A 443 45.17 36.45 -48.49
N GLY A 444 45.61 37.33 -47.57
CA GLY A 444 44.79 38.19 -46.69
C GLY A 444 44.28 37.54 -45.38
N ALA A 445 44.81 37.82 -44.18
CA ALA A 445 44.87 39.06 -43.38
C ALA A 445 43.58 39.40 -42.59
N HIS A 446 43.70 39.23 -41.26
CA HIS A 446 43.22 40.04 -40.12
C HIS A 446 41.73 40.34 -39.81
N GLY A 447 41.39 40.17 -38.52
CA GLY A 447 40.31 40.83 -37.74
C GLY A 447 39.53 39.81 -36.90
N ALA A 448 39.83 39.50 -35.63
CA ALA A 448 39.71 40.29 -34.39
C ALA A 448 38.28 40.82 -34.12
N HIS A 449 37.52 40.17 -33.23
CA HIS A 449 36.96 40.81 -32.02
C HIS A 449 36.33 39.78 -31.06
N ASP A 450 36.74 39.87 -29.80
CA ASP A 450 36.09 39.36 -28.59
C ASP A 450 34.69 39.99 -28.41
N ASP A 451 33.77 39.30 -27.72
CA ASP A 451 33.49 39.55 -26.30
C ASP A 451 32.15 38.96 -25.77
N HIS A 452 32.20 38.57 -24.49
CA HIS A 452 31.15 38.53 -23.45
C HIS A 452 30.04 37.44 -23.52
N GLU A 453 30.01 36.51 -22.54
CA GLU A 453 29.13 36.51 -21.33
C GLU A 453 27.77 35.83 -21.62
N GLU A 454 27.05 35.14 -20.76
CA GLU A 454 27.07 34.77 -19.34
C GLU A 454 25.98 33.71 -19.16
N GLU A 455 26.02 33.00 -18.02
CA GLU A 455 24.89 32.34 -17.32
C GLU A 455 24.14 31.19 -18.04
N GLY A 456 23.82 30.06 -17.42
CA GLY A 456 23.52 29.82 -16.01
C GLY A 456 22.11 29.23 -15.92
N GLY A 457 22.02 27.95 -15.55
CA GLY A 457 20.76 27.21 -15.38
C GLY A 457 20.98 25.70 -15.33
#